data_AF-N6T2K1-F1
#
_entry.id   AF-N6T2K1-F1
#
_cell.length_a   1.000
_cell.length_b   1.000
_cell.length_c   1.000
_cell.angle_alpha   90.00
_cell.angle_beta   90.00
_cell.angle_gamma   90.00
#
_symmetry.space_group_name_H-M   'P 1'
#
loop_
_entity.id
_entity.type
_entity.pdbx_description
1 polymer ?
#
loop_
_entity_poly.entity_id
_entity_poly.type
_entity_poly.pdbx_seq_one_letter_code
_entity_poly.pdbx_strand_id
1 'polypeptide(L)'
;MSIIILLILSEDDVFNKTIHQTKLKNITWYTERQLTEISLGGLLILVIIRTIKYNMLKMRDKYLHTNCLAALANMSSQFRDLHPYISQRLVSLFETMAKKYQKLHRKLQNGKEIKLDETTIQINDSTELEQDVNVLEEVLRMVLEIINSCLTSQLTNNPNLIYTLLYNRQVFEAFRDNVVFQDIIYNIDIVIKYFSDLLNTKSNHQEVDASQVLQVIQQGGRQWPRDKLAYCDSFTANKTCSVAIRTVHSARIPIEKFGQSKNAFRLSASVHPVNQIWASQATCMNPGSSQESESGQASQEGFFLNPK
;
A
#
# COMPACT_ATOMS: atom_id res chain seq x y z
N MET A 1 0.04 -19.05 0.37
CA MET A 1 -0.41 -19.59 -0.94
C MET A 1 -0.88 -18.47 -1.87
N SER A 2 -1.93 -17.70 -1.54
CA SER A 2 -2.48 -16.68 -2.47
C SER A 2 -1.51 -15.57 -2.88
N ILE A 3 -0.60 -15.14 -1.99
CA ILE A 3 0.41 -14.12 -2.34
C ILE A 3 1.44 -14.61 -3.35
N ILE A 4 1.73 -15.92 -3.39
CA ILE A 4 2.68 -16.51 -4.35
C ILE A 4 2.05 -16.55 -5.74
N ILE A 5 0.77 -16.93 -5.82
CA ILE A 5 0.01 -16.88 -7.08
C ILE A 5 -0.03 -15.44 -7.58
N LEU A 6 -0.29 -14.48 -6.69
CA LEU A 6 -0.29 -13.07 -7.05
C LEU A 6 1.09 -12.60 -7.54
N LEU A 7 2.18 -13.04 -6.91
CA LEU A 7 3.53 -12.73 -7.35
C LEU A 7 3.79 -13.26 -8.76
N ILE A 8 3.42 -14.52 -9.05
CA ILE A 8 3.56 -15.12 -10.39
C ILE A 8 2.74 -14.35 -11.42
N LEU A 9 1.46 -14.07 -11.13
CA LEU A 9 0.59 -13.33 -12.05
C LEU A 9 1.07 -11.89 -12.28
N SER A 10 1.66 -11.26 -11.26
CA SER A 10 2.14 -9.88 -11.35
C SER A 10 3.29 -9.68 -12.33
N GLU A 11 3.98 -10.75 -12.74
CA GLU A 11 5.04 -10.69 -13.76
C GLU A 11 4.49 -10.47 -15.18
N ASP A 12 3.20 -10.74 -15.41
CA ASP A 12 2.57 -10.55 -16.71
C ASP A 12 1.98 -9.14 -16.88
N ASP A 13 2.52 -8.39 -17.85
CA ASP A 13 2.05 -7.06 -18.22
C ASP A 13 0.58 -7.05 -18.69
N VAL A 14 0.11 -8.12 -19.34
CA VAL A 14 -1.27 -8.21 -19.84
C VAL A 14 -2.23 -8.34 -18.65
N PHE A 15 -1.93 -9.23 -17.70
CA PHE A 15 -2.63 -9.32 -16.44
C PHE A 15 -2.68 -7.96 -15.72
N ASN A 16 -1.53 -7.30 -15.57
CA ASN A 16 -1.42 -6.02 -14.88
C ASN A 16 -2.27 -4.91 -15.53
N LYS A 17 -2.28 -4.82 -16.87
CA LYS A 17 -3.15 -3.85 -17.58
C LYS A 17 -4.63 -4.19 -17.37
N THR A 18 -4.97 -5.47 -17.48
CA THR A 18 -6.36 -5.95 -17.41
C THR A 18 -6.99 -5.63 -16.06
N ILE A 19 -6.31 -5.92 -14.95
CA ILE A 19 -6.85 -5.65 -13.61
C ILE A 19 -7.08 -4.16 -13.35
N HIS A 20 -6.27 -3.25 -13.93
CA HIS A 20 -6.46 -1.81 -13.79
C HIS A 20 -7.63 -1.27 -14.63
N GLN A 21 -7.97 -1.96 -15.71
CA GLN A 21 -9.12 -1.66 -16.57
C GLN A 21 -10.44 -2.21 -16.03
N THR A 22 -10.41 -3.34 -15.30
CA THR A 22 -11.59 -3.94 -14.69
C THR A 22 -12.11 -3.09 -13.52
N LYS A 23 -13.20 -2.35 -13.73
CA LYS A 23 -13.86 -1.54 -12.69
C LYS A 23 -14.83 -2.39 -11.87
N LEU A 24 -14.79 -2.21 -10.56
CA LEU A 24 -15.68 -2.82 -9.59
C LEU A 24 -16.51 -1.72 -8.92
N LYS A 25 -17.78 -2.00 -8.70
CA LYS A 25 -18.73 -1.09 -8.05
C LYS A 25 -19.19 -1.67 -6.72
N ASN A 26 -19.52 -0.80 -5.76
CA ASN A 26 -20.15 -1.16 -4.49
C ASN A 26 -19.35 -2.20 -3.66
N ILE A 27 -18.12 -1.87 -3.27
CA ILE A 27 -17.30 -2.74 -2.42
C ILE A 27 -17.77 -2.62 -0.96
N THR A 28 -18.62 -3.54 -0.51
CA THR A 28 -19.24 -3.50 0.82
C THR A 28 -18.38 -4.11 1.93
N TRP A 29 -17.48 -5.02 1.60
CA TRP A 29 -16.63 -5.70 2.59
C TRP A 29 -15.44 -4.86 3.06
N TYR A 30 -15.07 -3.82 2.31
CA TYR A 30 -13.95 -2.95 2.67
C TYR A 30 -14.42 -1.85 3.62
N THR A 31 -14.13 -2.01 4.91
CA THR A 31 -14.72 -1.20 5.98
C THR A 31 -13.96 0.09 6.30
N GLU A 32 -12.70 0.26 5.87
CA GLU A 32 -11.93 1.47 6.18
C GLU A 32 -12.43 2.72 5.47
N ARG A 33 -13.05 2.56 4.30
CA ARG A 33 -13.60 3.65 3.50
C ARG A 33 -14.66 3.12 2.55
N GLN A 34 -15.75 3.87 2.37
CA GLN A 34 -16.71 3.55 1.32
C GLN A 34 -16.06 3.75 -0.06
N LEU A 35 -15.99 2.67 -0.85
CA LEU A 35 -15.45 2.67 -2.20
C LEU A 35 -16.61 2.45 -3.18
N THR A 36 -17.06 3.52 -3.82
CA THR A 36 -18.16 3.51 -4.80
C THR A 36 -17.74 2.81 -6.08
N GLU A 37 -16.60 3.22 -6.64
CA GLU A 37 -16.01 2.63 -7.84
C GLU A 37 -14.47 2.60 -7.73
N ILE A 38 -13.87 1.46 -8.01
CA ILE A 38 -12.42 1.23 -7.95
C ILE A 38 -12.02 0.16 -8.98
N SER A 39 -10.82 0.23 -9.53
CA SER A 39 -10.31 -0.89 -10.34
C SER A 39 -9.97 -2.10 -9.48
N LEU A 40 -10.04 -3.30 -10.05
CA LEU A 40 -9.58 -4.53 -9.40
C LEU A 40 -8.10 -4.41 -9.00
N GLY A 41 -7.25 -3.86 -9.87
CA GLY A 41 -5.84 -3.57 -9.57
C GLY A 41 -5.69 -2.61 -8.40
N GLY A 42 -6.55 -1.58 -8.33
CA GLY A 42 -6.55 -0.65 -7.22
C GLY A 42 -6.94 -1.29 -5.88
N LEU A 43 -7.93 -2.17 -5.89
CA LEU A 43 -8.34 -2.94 -4.71
C LEU A 43 -7.26 -3.92 -4.26
N LEU A 44 -6.58 -4.55 -5.22
CA LEU A 44 -5.46 -5.45 -4.98
C LEU A 44 -4.29 -4.70 -4.30
N ILE A 45 -3.94 -3.50 -4.79
CA ILE A 45 -2.94 -2.63 -4.15
C ILE A 45 -3.34 -2.32 -2.70
N LEU A 46 -4.61 -1.99 -2.41
CA LEU A 46 -5.08 -1.74 -1.04
C LEU A 46 -4.89 -2.95 -0.13
N VAL A 47 -5.24 -4.14 -0.60
CA VAL A 47 -5.08 -5.39 0.16
C VAL A 47 -3.60 -5.67 0.42
N ILE A 48 -2.73 -5.49 -0.58
CA ILE A 48 -1.28 -5.67 -0.38
C ILE A 48 -0.74 -4.65 0.62
N ILE A 49 -1.06 -3.35 0.47
CA ILE A 49 -0.59 -2.30 1.40
C ILE A 49 -1.04 -2.61 2.82
N ARG A 50 -2.31 -3.00 3.02
CA ARG A 50 -2.82 -3.38 4.35
C ARG A 50 -2.07 -4.59 4.91
N THR A 51 -1.74 -5.57 4.05
CA THR A 51 -0.95 -6.76 4.43
C THR A 51 0.46 -6.38 4.85
N ILE A 52 1.16 -5.52 4.08
CA ILE A 52 2.50 -5.01 4.44
C ILE A 52 2.45 -4.26 5.77
N LYS A 53 1.49 -3.34 5.95
CA LYS A 53 1.34 -2.57 7.19
C LYS A 53 1.08 -3.48 8.39
N TYR A 54 0.15 -4.41 8.27
CA TYR A 54 -0.16 -5.36 9.35
C TYR A 54 1.05 -6.22 9.69
N ASN A 55 1.71 -6.76 8.67
CA ASN A 55 2.90 -7.57 8.86
C ASN A 55 4.01 -6.79 9.58
N MET A 56 4.29 -5.55 9.16
CA MET A 56 5.39 -4.77 9.71
C MET A 56 5.14 -4.22 11.12
N LEU A 57 3.87 -4.10 11.51
CA LEU A 57 3.47 -3.63 12.83
C LEU A 57 3.25 -4.77 13.84
N LYS A 58 2.88 -5.97 13.38
CA LYS A 58 2.45 -7.07 14.26
C LYS A 58 3.22 -8.37 14.06
N MET A 59 3.29 -8.88 12.84
CA MET A 59 3.75 -10.25 12.58
C MET A 59 5.27 -10.37 12.39
N ARG A 60 5.90 -9.34 11.81
CA ARG A 60 7.33 -9.27 11.46
C ARG A 60 7.82 -10.43 10.58
N ASP A 61 6.97 -10.95 9.70
CA ASP A 61 7.34 -12.01 8.76
C ASP A 61 8.09 -11.43 7.55
N LYS A 62 9.39 -11.74 7.42
CA LYS A 62 10.23 -11.23 6.32
C LYS A 62 9.73 -11.66 4.94
N TYR A 63 9.25 -12.90 4.81
CA TYR A 63 8.82 -13.44 3.54
C TYR A 63 7.53 -12.78 3.05
N LEU A 64 6.60 -12.50 3.97
CA LEU A 64 5.32 -11.91 3.61
C LEU A 64 5.45 -10.51 3.02
N HIS A 65 6.17 -9.59 3.70
CA HIS A 65 6.32 -8.23 3.15
C HIS A 65 7.17 -8.22 1.89
N THR A 66 8.20 -9.06 1.79
CA THR A 66 9.07 -9.08 0.61
C THR A 66 8.31 -9.55 -0.63
N ASN A 67 7.51 -10.61 -0.51
CA ASN A 67 6.66 -11.07 -1.62
C ASN A 67 5.56 -10.05 -1.99
N CYS A 68 4.98 -9.38 -0.99
CA CYS A 68 4.02 -8.30 -1.22
C CYS A 68 4.64 -7.11 -1.98
N LEU A 69 5.85 -6.68 -1.58
CA LEU A 69 6.56 -5.58 -2.22
C LEU A 69 7.03 -5.97 -3.63
N ALA A 70 7.50 -7.21 -3.82
CA ALA A 70 7.87 -7.71 -5.13
C ALA A 70 6.66 -7.73 -6.10
N ALA A 71 5.49 -8.19 -5.63
CA ALA A 71 4.27 -8.15 -6.44
C ALA A 71 3.90 -6.71 -6.83
N LEU A 72 3.94 -5.75 -5.89
CA LEU A 72 3.68 -4.33 -6.20
C LEU A 72 4.72 -3.76 -7.17
N ALA A 73 5.99 -4.11 -7.03
CA ALA A 73 7.06 -3.67 -7.90
C ALA A 73 6.83 -4.14 -9.33
N ASN A 74 6.50 -5.42 -9.53
CA ASN A 74 6.21 -5.98 -10.85
C ASN A 74 5.04 -5.24 -11.54
N MET A 75 4.00 -4.89 -10.79
CA MET A 75 2.80 -4.22 -11.32
C MET A 75 2.99 -2.71 -11.55
N SER A 76 3.97 -2.09 -10.89
CA SER A 76 4.05 -0.63 -10.70
C SER A 76 4.10 0.17 -12.01
N SER A 77 4.72 -0.38 -13.05
CA SER A 77 4.80 0.23 -14.39
C SER A 77 3.46 0.25 -15.14
N GLN A 78 2.45 -0.50 -14.65
CA GLN A 78 1.10 -0.56 -15.21
C GLN A 78 0.04 0.05 -14.28
N PHE A 79 0.43 0.67 -13.17
CA PHE A 79 -0.50 1.40 -12.31
C PHE A 79 -1.17 2.51 -13.11
N ARG A 80 -2.49 2.46 -13.25
CA ARG A 80 -3.28 3.43 -14.01
C ARG A 80 -4.55 3.75 -13.28
N ASP A 81 -5.01 4.99 -13.46
CA ASP A 81 -6.24 5.54 -12.90
C ASP A 81 -6.37 5.23 -11.40
N LEU A 82 -5.28 5.39 -10.65
CA LEU A 82 -5.30 5.13 -9.22
C LEU A 82 -6.32 6.04 -8.55
N HIS A 83 -7.26 5.42 -7.83
CA HIS A 83 -8.23 6.11 -7.00
C HIS A 83 -7.49 6.97 -5.95
N PRO A 84 -7.99 8.17 -5.59
CA PRO A 84 -7.32 9.07 -4.65
C PRO A 84 -6.91 8.40 -3.34
N TYR A 85 -7.77 7.52 -2.83
CA TYR A 85 -7.50 6.76 -1.63
C TYR A 85 -6.30 5.80 -1.77
N ILE A 86 -6.12 5.15 -2.93
CA ILE A 86 -4.98 4.25 -3.16
C ILE A 86 -3.68 5.05 -3.17
N SER A 87 -3.65 6.16 -3.90
CA SER A 87 -2.49 7.06 -3.94
C SER A 87 -2.09 7.51 -2.54
N GLN A 88 -3.08 7.91 -1.75
CA GLN A 88 -2.88 8.26 -0.33
C GLN A 88 -2.32 7.08 0.47
N ARG A 89 -2.90 5.88 0.35
CA ARG A 89 -2.42 4.70 1.09
C ARG A 89 -0.99 4.31 0.70
N LEU A 90 -0.60 4.48 -0.56
CA LEU A 90 0.76 4.20 -1.04
C LEU A 90 1.77 5.18 -0.43
N VAL A 91 1.49 6.48 -0.47
CA VAL A 91 2.37 7.49 0.15
C VAL A 91 2.38 7.36 1.67
N SER A 92 1.23 7.08 2.30
CA SER A 92 1.17 6.83 3.75
C SER A 92 1.91 5.57 4.19
N LEU A 93 2.06 4.56 3.32
CA LEU A 93 2.90 3.40 3.60
C LEU A 93 4.37 3.85 3.74
N PHE A 94 4.89 4.60 2.77
CA PHE A 94 6.23 5.19 2.85
C PHE A 94 6.40 6.02 4.11
N GLU A 95 5.49 6.98 4.36
CA GLU A 95 5.55 7.88 5.52
C GLU A 95 5.61 7.12 6.86
N THR A 96 4.79 6.08 7.01
CA THR A 96 4.75 5.27 8.25
C THR A 96 6.09 4.57 8.47
N MET A 97 6.66 3.99 7.41
CA MET A 97 7.93 3.28 7.47
C MET A 97 9.10 4.25 7.67
N ALA A 98 9.03 5.43 7.06
CA ALA A 98 10.03 6.50 7.15
C ALA A 98 10.17 7.01 8.58
N LYS A 99 9.04 7.29 9.24
CA LYS A 99 9.01 7.69 10.66
C LYS A 99 9.62 6.62 11.57
N LYS A 100 9.34 5.34 11.31
CA LYS A 100 9.93 4.22 12.05
C LYS A 100 11.44 4.12 11.82
N TYR A 101 11.87 4.20 10.56
CA TYR A 101 13.28 4.19 10.17
C TYR A 101 14.05 5.33 10.86
N GLN A 102 13.58 6.57 10.75
CA GLN A 102 14.24 7.71 11.39
C GLN A 102 14.34 7.55 12.91
N LYS A 103 13.30 7.00 13.56
CA LYS A 103 13.34 6.72 15.00
C LYS A 103 14.38 5.67 15.36
N LEU A 104 14.49 4.58 14.61
CA LEU A 104 15.48 3.53 14.87
C LEU A 104 16.90 3.97 14.50
N HIS A 105 17.05 4.68 13.38
CA HIS A 105 18.33 5.21 12.93
C HIS A 105 18.92 6.20 13.95
N ARG A 106 18.11 7.11 14.52
CA ARG A 106 18.55 8.00 15.62
C ARG A 106 18.99 7.22 16.86
N LYS A 107 18.26 6.17 17.25
CA LYS A 107 18.67 5.31 18.38
C LYS A 107 20.00 4.63 18.11
N LEU A 108 20.21 4.17 16.88
CA LEU A 108 21.45 3.52 16.47
C LEU A 108 22.64 4.50 16.52
N GLN A 109 22.47 5.74 16.05
CA GLN A 109 23.51 6.78 16.12
C GLN A 109 23.84 7.15 17.57
N ASN A 110 22.83 7.43 18.40
CA ASN A 110 23.04 7.77 19.81
C ASN A 110 23.66 6.61 20.60
N GLY A 111 23.30 5.36 20.28
CA GLY A 111 23.89 4.16 20.89
C GLY A 111 25.34 3.90 20.46
N LYS A 112 25.78 4.43 19.31
CA LYS A 112 27.19 4.35 18.87
C LYS A 112 28.07 5.37 19.59
N GLU A 113 27.57 6.56 19.91
CA GLU A 113 28.30 7.56 20.70
C GLU A 113 28.59 7.10 22.14
N ILE A 114 27.64 6.44 22.81
CA ILE A 114 27.79 5.98 24.21
C ILE A 114 28.75 4.78 24.32
N LYS A 115 28.89 3.96 23.26
CA LYS A 115 29.73 2.75 23.26
C LYS A 115 31.23 3.01 23.10
N LEU A 116 31.67 4.24 22.82
CA LEU A 116 33.10 4.56 22.76
C LEU A 116 33.79 4.49 24.14
N ASP A 117 33.04 4.58 25.25
CA ASP A 117 33.60 4.68 26.61
C ASP A 117 33.55 3.38 27.43
N GLU A 118 32.71 2.39 27.11
CA GLU A 118 32.63 1.13 27.89
C GLU A 118 32.49 -0.11 27.00
N THR A 119 33.54 -0.92 26.96
CA THR A 119 33.59 -2.18 26.22
C THR A 119 33.08 -3.31 27.11
N THR A 120 32.06 -4.08 26.68
CA THR A 120 32.09 -5.58 26.62
C THR A 120 30.71 -6.29 26.72
N ILE A 121 29.54 -5.68 27.04
CA ILE A 121 28.32 -6.48 27.31
C ILE A 121 27.15 -6.37 26.29
N GLN A 122 27.11 -5.41 25.36
CA GLN A 122 25.90 -5.17 24.51
C GLN A 122 26.00 -5.55 23.01
N ILE A 123 26.77 -6.58 22.65
CA ILE A 123 27.03 -6.92 21.23
C ILE A 123 25.75 -7.40 20.50
N ASN A 124 24.91 -8.20 21.17
CA ASN A 124 23.72 -8.82 20.54
C ASN A 124 22.56 -7.85 20.28
N ASP A 125 22.35 -6.85 21.14
CA ASP A 125 21.23 -5.89 21.00
C ASP A 125 21.53 -4.82 19.92
N SER A 126 22.81 -4.47 19.73
CA SER A 126 23.20 -3.57 18.62
C SER A 126 23.09 -4.23 17.25
N THR A 127 23.47 -5.50 17.12
CA THR A 127 23.41 -6.19 15.83
C THR A 127 21.97 -6.43 15.37
N GLU A 128 21.04 -6.71 16.29
CA GLU A 128 19.61 -6.80 16.00
C GLU A 128 19.03 -5.44 15.55
N LEU A 129 19.38 -4.35 16.24
CA LEU A 129 18.94 -3.00 15.86
C LEU A 129 19.47 -2.58 14.48
N GLU A 130 20.73 -2.89 14.16
CA GLU A 130 21.32 -2.63 12.83
C GLU A 130 20.60 -3.40 11.73
N GLN A 131 20.28 -4.67 11.98
CA GLN A 131 19.51 -5.49 11.03
C GLN A 131 18.10 -4.91 10.80
N ASP A 132 17.42 -4.48 11.86
CA ASP A 132 16.09 -3.86 11.76
C ASP A 132 16.11 -2.56 10.95
N VAL A 133 17.16 -1.73 11.11
CA VAL A 133 17.35 -0.51 10.32
C VAL A 133 17.57 -0.85 8.85
N ASN A 134 18.44 -1.82 8.55
CA ASN A 134 18.73 -2.24 7.17
C ASN A 134 17.48 -2.81 6.48
N VAL A 135 16.69 -3.63 7.17
CA VAL A 135 15.42 -4.17 6.60
C VAL A 135 14.44 -3.03 6.31
N LEU A 136 14.32 -2.04 7.20
CA LEU A 136 13.48 -0.88 6.93
C LEU A 136 13.98 -0.05 5.75
N GLU A 137 15.29 0.10 5.61
CA GLU A 137 15.92 0.80 4.50
C GLU A 137 15.61 0.13 3.16
N GLU A 138 15.76 -1.19 3.07
CA GLU A 138 15.40 -1.99 1.88
C GLU A 138 13.93 -1.82 1.52
N VAL A 139 13.03 -1.92 2.52
CA VAL A 139 11.59 -1.74 2.31
C VAL A 139 11.25 -0.32 1.87
N LEU A 140 11.87 0.70 2.46
CA LEU A 140 11.69 2.10 2.05
C LEU A 140 12.13 2.32 0.61
N ARG A 141 13.30 1.79 0.25
CA ARG A 141 13.83 1.89 -1.11
C ARG A 141 12.89 1.23 -2.11
N MET A 142 12.38 0.03 -1.82
CA MET A 142 11.40 -0.63 -2.69
C MET A 142 10.10 0.17 -2.86
N VAL A 143 9.56 0.78 -1.79
CA VAL A 143 8.35 1.61 -1.91
C VAL A 143 8.62 2.85 -2.76
N LEU A 144 9.78 3.47 -2.61
CA LEU A 144 10.21 4.60 -3.45
C LEU A 144 10.36 4.17 -4.92
N GLU A 145 10.96 3.00 -5.18
CA GLU A 145 11.08 2.44 -6.53
C GLU A 145 9.71 2.15 -7.17
N ILE A 146 8.73 1.64 -6.41
CA ILE A 146 7.35 1.43 -6.87
C ILE A 146 6.71 2.76 -7.29
N ILE A 147 6.87 3.82 -6.48
CA ILE A 147 6.35 5.15 -6.80
C ILE A 147 7.04 5.69 -8.06
N ASN A 148 8.37 5.62 -8.11
CA ASN A 148 9.16 6.09 -9.24
C ASN A 148 8.82 5.36 -10.55
N SER A 149 8.65 4.04 -10.51
CA SER A 149 8.24 3.24 -11.67
C SER A 149 6.87 3.68 -12.22
N CYS A 150 5.90 3.93 -11.34
CA CYS A 150 4.61 4.47 -11.71
C CYS A 150 4.72 5.88 -12.35
N LEU A 151 5.57 6.75 -11.79
CA LEU A 151 5.83 8.08 -12.37
C LEU A 151 6.52 7.99 -13.73
N THR A 152 7.51 7.12 -13.89
CA THR A 152 8.24 6.96 -15.15
C THR A 152 7.35 6.40 -16.26
N SER A 153 6.52 5.40 -15.96
CA SER A 153 5.72 4.70 -16.97
C SER A 153 4.30 5.27 -17.17
N GLN A 154 3.70 5.84 -16.14
CA GLN A 154 2.25 6.12 -16.11
C GLN A 154 1.88 7.46 -15.44
N LEU A 155 2.80 8.41 -15.31
CA LEU A 155 2.52 9.72 -14.68
C LEU A 155 1.26 10.40 -15.26
N THR A 156 1.09 10.40 -16.58
CA THR A 156 -0.07 11.03 -17.23
C THR A 156 -1.40 10.36 -16.90
N ASN A 157 -1.38 9.09 -16.49
CA ASN A 157 -2.55 8.30 -16.15
C ASN A 157 -2.83 8.29 -14.64
N ASN A 158 -2.03 8.98 -13.82
CA ASN A 158 -2.16 8.97 -12.36
C ASN A 158 -2.14 10.39 -11.74
N PRO A 159 -3.07 11.27 -12.12
CA PRO A 159 -3.13 12.63 -11.57
C PRO A 159 -3.32 12.64 -10.05
N ASN A 160 -4.05 11.66 -9.50
CA ASN A 160 -4.25 11.53 -8.05
C ASN A 160 -2.97 11.18 -7.30
N LEU A 161 -2.05 10.43 -7.91
CA LEU A 161 -0.74 10.15 -7.31
C LEU A 161 0.09 11.43 -7.24
N ILE A 162 0.15 12.19 -8.33
CA ILE A 162 0.85 13.48 -8.38
C ILE A 162 0.29 14.45 -7.34
N TYR A 163 -1.04 14.56 -7.25
CA TYR A 163 -1.72 15.37 -6.24
C TYR A 163 -1.30 14.98 -4.82
N THR A 164 -1.26 13.67 -4.54
CA THR A 164 -0.85 13.15 -3.21
C THR A 164 0.62 13.47 -2.93
N LEU A 165 1.51 13.34 -3.91
CA LEU A 165 2.93 13.67 -3.75
C LEU A 165 3.14 15.16 -3.45
N LEU A 166 2.43 16.05 -4.13
CA LEU A 166 2.46 17.50 -3.87
C LEU A 166 1.98 17.83 -2.45
N TYR A 167 0.87 17.22 -2.03
CA TYR A 167 0.30 17.42 -0.71
C TYR A 167 1.24 16.93 0.41
N ASN A 168 1.95 15.81 0.18
CA ASN A 168 2.83 15.19 1.15
C ASN A 168 4.33 15.41 0.87
N ARG A 169 4.71 16.48 0.15
CA ARG A 169 6.11 16.71 -0.29
C ARG A 169 7.14 16.65 0.84
N GLN A 170 6.77 17.16 2.02
CA GLN A 170 7.64 17.21 3.22
C GLN A 170 8.13 15.83 3.67
N VAL A 171 7.37 14.77 3.38
CA VAL A 171 7.75 13.39 3.73
C VAL A 171 9.01 12.96 2.97
N PHE A 172 9.18 13.43 1.72
CA PHE A 172 10.32 13.10 0.87
C PHE A 172 11.52 14.02 1.14
N GLU A 173 11.28 15.29 1.50
CA GLU A 173 12.32 16.27 1.83
C GLU A 173 13.27 15.77 2.93
N ALA A 174 12.74 15.03 3.90
CA ALA A 174 13.50 14.46 5.00
C ALA A 174 14.55 13.40 4.60
N PHE A 175 14.58 12.99 3.33
CA PHE A 175 15.51 11.99 2.79
C PHE A 175 16.46 12.54 1.71
N ARG A 176 16.43 13.84 1.41
CA ARG A 176 17.27 14.45 0.36
C ARG A 176 18.77 14.24 0.56
N ASP A 177 19.22 14.28 1.81
CA ASP A 177 20.63 14.10 2.17
C ASP A 177 21.03 12.64 2.40
N ASN A 178 20.08 11.70 2.27
CA ASN A 178 20.37 10.27 2.43
C ASN A 178 20.83 9.66 1.11
N VAL A 179 22.12 9.33 1.03
CA VAL A 179 22.78 8.75 -0.15
C VAL A 179 22.08 7.49 -0.68
N VAL A 180 21.44 6.71 0.19
CA VAL A 180 20.76 5.45 -0.19
C VAL A 180 19.50 5.70 -1.05
N PHE A 181 18.84 6.84 -0.84
CA PHE A 181 17.58 7.18 -1.51
C PHE A 181 17.71 8.34 -2.50
N GLN A 182 18.90 8.96 -2.58
CA GLN A 182 19.11 10.23 -3.26
C GLN A 182 18.70 10.17 -4.74
N ASP A 183 19.02 9.09 -5.45
CA ASP A 183 18.68 8.88 -6.86
C ASP A 183 17.16 8.92 -7.11
N ILE A 184 16.40 8.21 -6.27
CA ILE A 184 14.94 8.13 -6.42
C ILE A 184 14.24 9.38 -5.89
N ILE A 185 14.71 9.93 -4.77
CA ILE A 185 14.18 11.17 -4.20
C ILE A 185 14.37 12.33 -5.18
N TYR A 186 15.52 12.39 -5.85
CA TYR A 186 15.78 13.39 -6.89
C TYR A 186 14.73 13.34 -8.02
N ASN A 187 14.40 12.15 -8.53
CA ASN A 187 13.35 11.99 -9.54
C ASN A 187 11.98 12.47 -9.05
N ILE A 188 11.60 12.10 -7.82
CA ILE A 188 10.34 12.53 -7.21
C ILE A 188 10.31 14.06 -7.04
N ASP A 189 11.42 14.67 -6.62
CA ASP A 189 11.56 16.12 -6.48
C ASP A 189 11.43 16.85 -7.83
N ILE A 190 11.93 16.31 -8.94
CA ILE A 190 11.72 16.89 -10.28
C ILE A 190 10.22 16.93 -10.60
N VAL A 191 9.49 15.85 -10.34
CA VAL A 191 8.03 15.79 -10.55
C VAL A 191 7.32 16.81 -9.66
N ILE A 192 7.61 16.80 -8.35
CA ILE A 192 7.00 17.74 -7.39
C ILE A 192 7.27 19.18 -7.79
N LYS A 193 8.52 19.51 -8.15
CA LYS A 193 8.93 20.87 -8.55
C LYS A 193 8.15 21.33 -9.79
N TYR A 194 8.14 20.53 -10.85
CA TYR A 194 7.43 20.88 -12.08
C TYR A 194 5.95 21.17 -11.85
N PHE A 195 5.24 20.29 -11.12
CA PHE A 195 3.82 20.49 -10.87
C PHE A 195 3.55 21.61 -9.85
N SER A 196 4.48 21.85 -8.91
CA SER A 196 4.40 23.01 -8.01
C SER A 196 4.53 24.32 -8.80
N ASP A 197 5.48 24.41 -9.73
CA ASP A 197 5.69 25.60 -10.57
C ASP A 197 4.47 25.88 -11.47
N LEU A 198 3.86 24.83 -12.04
CA LEU A 198 2.61 24.95 -12.81
C LEU A 198 1.45 25.46 -11.96
N LEU A 199 1.29 24.94 -10.74
CA LEU A 199 0.22 25.36 -9.83
C LEU A 199 0.42 26.80 -9.34
N ASN A 200 1.65 27.18 -9.00
CA ASN A 200 1.98 28.55 -8.59
C ASN A 200 1.70 29.56 -9.72
N THR A 201 2.00 29.18 -10.97
CA THR A 201 1.69 30.02 -12.14
C THR A 201 0.19 30.22 -12.28
N LYS A 202 -0.61 29.16 -12.13
CA LYS A 202 -2.08 29.23 -12.18
C LYS A 202 -2.68 30.01 -11.00
N SER A 203 -2.19 29.80 -9.79
CA SER A 203 -2.71 30.45 -8.58
C SER A 203 -2.48 31.96 -8.56
N ASN A 204 -1.41 32.43 -9.20
CA ASN A 204 -1.15 33.86 -9.36
C ASN A 204 -2.20 34.56 -10.25
N HIS A 205 -2.92 33.80 -11.08
CA HIS A 205 -3.95 34.32 -11.97
C HIS A 205 -5.37 34.08 -11.47
N GLN A 206 -5.61 33.09 -10.60
CA GLN A 206 -6.96 32.71 -10.16
C GLN A 206 -6.94 31.87 -8.87
N GLU A 207 -7.99 31.94 -8.06
CA GLU A 207 -8.22 30.98 -6.97
C GLU A 207 -8.38 29.54 -7.53
N VAL A 208 -7.70 28.58 -6.91
CA VAL A 208 -7.63 27.19 -7.38
C VAL A 208 -8.28 26.28 -6.33
N ASP A 209 -9.43 25.70 -6.65
CA ASP A 209 -10.05 24.65 -5.84
C ASP A 209 -9.43 23.26 -6.13
N ALA A 210 -9.81 22.24 -5.36
CA ALA A 210 -9.26 20.88 -5.52
C ALA A 210 -9.50 20.27 -6.92
N SER A 211 -10.61 20.62 -7.58
CA SER A 211 -10.93 20.15 -8.93
C SER A 211 -10.03 20.82 -9.96
N GLN A 212 -9.82 22.14 -9.82
CA GLN A 212 -8.90 22.92 -10.64
C GLN A 212 -7.46 22.44 -10.49
N VAL A 213 -7.01 22.10 -9.27
CA VAL A 213 -5.67 21.50 -9.07
C VAL A 213 -5.52 20.22 -9.89
N LEU A 214 -6.50 19.31 -9.84
CA LEU A 214 -6.45 18.08 -10.62
C LEU A 214 -6.47 18.34 -12.13
N GLN A 215 -7.23 19.33 -12.60
CA GLN A 215 -7.22 19.72 -14.01
C GLN A 215 -5.86 20.26 -14.45
N VAL A 216 -5.22 21.10 -13.63
CA VAL A 216 -3.86 21.61 -13.90
C VAL A 216 -2.86 20.46 -13.96
N ILE A 217 -2.94 19.51 -13.03
CA ILE A 217 -2.08 18.32 -13.04
C ILE A 217 -2.31 17.48 -14.31
N GLN A 218 -3.57 17.24 -14.70
CA GLN A 218 -3.89 16.49 -15.92
C GLN A 218 -3.36 17.18 -17.18
N GLN A 219 -3.51 18.50 -17.28
CA GLN A 219 -2.99 19.29 -18.40
C GLN A 219 -1.47 19.31 -18.43
N GLY A 220 -0.83 19.56 -17.28
CA GLY A 220 0.63 19.54 -17.12
C GLY A 220 1.23 18.17 -17.41
N GLY A 221 0.56 17.08 -17.02
CA GLY A 221 1.00 15.72 -17.33
C GLY A 221 1.15 15.48 -18.83
N ARG A 222 0.29 16.06 -19.67
CA ARG A 222 0.40 15.93 -21.15
C ARG A 222 1.64 16.64 -21.71
N GLN A 223 2.13 17.66 -21.01
CA GLN A 223 3.31 18.45 -21.38
C GLN A 223 4.56 18.01 -20.60
N TRP A 224 4.47 16.94 -19.81
CA TRP A 224 5.58 16.44 -19.02
C TRP A 224 6.73 15.96 -19.91
N PRO A 225 7.94 16.52 -19.75
CA PRO A 225 9.13 16.08 -20.49
C PRO A 225 9.64 14.76 -19.90
N ARG A 226 9.32 13.65 -20.59
CA ARG A 226 9.60 12.27 -20.12
C ARG A 226 11.09 12.00 -19.86
N ASP A 227 11.97 12.69 -20.57
CA ASP A 227 13.42 12.49 -20.48
C ASP A 227 14.05 13.11 -19.22
N LYS A 228 13.26 13.82 -18.39
CA LYS A 228 13.77 14.43 -17.14
C LYS A 228 14.01 13.44 -16.01
N LEU A 229 13.35 12.28 -16.02
CA LEU A 229 13.54 11.29 -14.97
C LEU A 229 14.78 10.46 -15.29
N ALA A 230 15.74 10.43 -14.37
CA ALA A 230 16.85 9.51 -14.48
C ALA A 230 16.29 8.08 -14.43
N TYR A 231 16.66 7.25 -15.41
CA TYR A 231 16.38 5.83 -15.34
C TYR A 231 17.16 5.26 -14.13
N CYS A 232 16.46 4.72 -13.13
CA CYS A 232 17.12 3.94 -12.09
C CYS A 232 17.66 2.67 -12.74
N ASP A 233 18.99 2.55 -12.84
CA ASP A 233 19.68 1.35 -13.32
C ASP A 233 19.32 0.06 -12.53
N SER A 234 18.56 0.17 -11.42
CA SER A 234 18.08 -0.99 -10.66
C SER A 234 16.98 -1.79 -11.35
N PHE A 235 16.17 -1.20 -12.25
CA PHE A 235 14.98 -1.88 -12.80
C PHE A 235 14.94 -2.02 -14.33
N THR A 236 15.67 -1.17 -15.07
CA THR A 236 15.35 -0.94 -16.49
C THR A 236 16.38 -1.40 -17.53
N ALA A 237 17.45 -2.09 -17.12
CA ALA A 237 18.34 -2.78 -18.05
C ALA A 237 18.37 -4.27 -17.71
N ASN A 238 17.60 -5.10 -18.43
CA ASN A 238 17.68 -6.57 -18.39
C ASN A 238 17.52 -7.26 -17.00
N LYS A 239 16.85 -6.62 -16.03
CA LYS A 239 16.60 -7.16 -14.69
C LYS A 239 15.13 -7.20 -14.27
N THR A 240 14.20 -7.29 -15.22
CA THR A 240 12.88 -7.93 -14.99
C THR A 240 13.02 -9.33 -14.38
N CYS A 241 14.23 -9.90 -14.41
CA CYS A 241 14.63 -11.17 -13.80
C CYS A 241 15.26 -11.07 -12.39
N SER A 242 15.17 -9.99 -11.58
CA SER A 242 15.95 -9.99 -10.32
C SER A 242 15.48 -9.19 -9.09
N VAL A 243 14.18 -8.92 -8.93
CA VAL A 243 13.63 -8.80 -7.55
C VAL A 243 13.06 -10.14 -7.12
N ALA A 244 12.20 -10.76 -7.94
CA ALA A 244 11.69 -12.11 -7.69
C ALA A 244 12.81 -13.17 -7.59
N ILE A 245 13.82 -13.17 -8.47
CA ILE A 245 14.93 -14.14 -8.38
C ILE A 245 15.81 -13.88 -7.16
N ARG A 246 16.15 -12.64 -6.81
CA ARG A 246 16.95 -12.37 -5.60
C ARG A 246 16.18 -12.77 -4.33
N THR A 247 14.88 -12.51 -4.27
CA THR A 247 14.01 -12.89 -3.14
C THR A 247 13.79 -14.39 -3.06
N VAL A 248 13.53 -15.09 -4.17
CA VAL A 248 13.32 -16.55 -4.22
C VAL A 248 14.62 -17.32 -3.99
N HIS A 249 15.77 -16.82 -4.46
CA HIS A 249 17.07 -17.47 -4.21
C HIS A 249 17.53 -17.29 -2.76
N SER A 250 17.27 -16.12 -2.15
CA SER A 250 17.49 -15.92 -0.72
C SER A 250 16.48 -16.67 0.17
N ALA A 251 15.34 -17.05 -0.39
CA ALA A 251 14.28 -17.84 0.26
C ALA A 251 14.29 -19.31 -0.16
N ARG A 252 15.44 -19.89 -0.54
CA ARG A 252 15.60 -21.35 -0.74
C ARG A 252 15.25 -22.10 0.55
N ILE A 253 13.97 -22.34 0.75
CA ILE A 253 13.44 -23.42 1.54
C ILE A 253 13.32 -24.61 0.58
N PRO A 254 13.93 -25.77 0.89
CA PRO A 254 13.73 -26.96 0.09
C PRO A 254 12.23 -27.31 0.09
N ILE A 255 11.68 -27.53 -1.10
CA ILE A 255 10.30 -27.93 -1.37
C ILE A 255 9.92 -29.22 -0.61
N GLU A 256 10.88 -29.93 0.00
CA GLU A 256 10.70 -31.17 0.75
C GLU A 256 10.03 -31.03 2.13
N LYS A 257 9.94 -29.84 2.74
CA LYS A 257 9.31 -29.69 4.08
C LYS A 257 7.81 -29.40 4.09
N PHE A 258 7.15 -29.30 2.94
CA PHE A 258 5.67 -29.21 2.89
C PHE A 258 4.95 -30.56 3.05
N GLY A 259 5.69 -31.67 3.24
CA GLY A 259 5.14 -33.01 3.44
C GLY A 259 4.74 -33.37 4.88
N GLN A 260 5.00 -32.51 5.88
CA GLN A 260 4.74 -32.84 7.30
C GLN A 260 3.98 -31.73 8.03
N SER A 261 2.78 -31.40 7.58
CA SER A 261 1.74 -30.85 8.45
C SER A 261 0.36 -31.05 7.81
N LYS A 262 -0.18 -32.28 7.92
CA LYS A 262 -1.51 -32.63 7.42
C LYS A 262 -2.66 -32.32 8.39
N ASN A 263 -2.42 -31.66 9.53
CA ASN A 263 -3.43 -31.56 10.60
C ASN A 263 -3.78 -30.14 11.10
N ALA A 264 -3.59 -29.07 10.31
CA ALA A 264 -3.87 -27.71 10.79
C ALA A 264 -4.94 -26.90 10.03
N PHE A 265 -5.60 -27.43 9.00
CA PHE A 265 -6.72 -26.75 8.33
C PHE A 265 -7.85 -27.73 7.97
N ARG A 266 -8.63 -28.12 8.98
CA ARG A 266 -10.03 -28.53 8.82
C ARG A 266 -10.88 -27.56 9.64
N LEU A 267 -11.37 -26.50 8.99
CA LEU A 267 -12.62 -25.87 9.38
C LEU A 267 -13.56 -25.98 8.18
N SER A 268 -14.62 -26.74 8.41
CA SER A 268 -15.61 -27.24 7.48
C SER A 268 -16.49 -26.13 6.92
N ALA A 269 -16.55 -26.04 5.59
CA ALA A 269 -17.76 -25.62 4.90
C ALA A 269 -18.33 -26.87 4.23
N SER A 270 -19.39 -27.43 4.80
CA SER A 270 -20.21 -28.47 4.15
C SER A 270 -21.62 -27.92 4.03
N VAL A 271 -22.00 -27.57 2.81
CA VAL A 271 -23.38 -27.39 2.38
C VAL A 271 -23.79 -28.71 1.75
N HIS A 272 -24.79 -29.40 2.29
CA HIS A 272 -25.54 -30.43 1.56
C HIS A 272 -27.03 -30.42 1.96
N PRO A 273 -27.93 -30.92 1.09
CA PRO A 273 -29.30 -30.44 0.96
C PRO A 273 -30.39 -31.35 1.56
N VAL A 274 -31.54 -30.73 1.82
CA VAL A 274 -32.95 -31.20 1.76
C VAL A 274 -33.37 -32.49 2.51
N ASN A 275 -34.21 -32.26 3.53
CA ASN A 275 -35.36 -33.02 4.03
C ASN A 275 -35.59 -34.47 3.56
N GLN A 276 -35.68 -35.43 4.51
CA GLN A 276 -36.98 -35.97 4.98
C GLN A 276 -36.83 -37.13 6.01
N ILE A 277 -37.70 -37.07 7.04
CA ILE A 277 -38.42 -38.18 7.69
C ILE A 277 -37.69 -39.05 8.74
N TRP A 278 -37.95 -38.76 10.02
CA TRP A 278 -38.78 -39.53 10.99
C TRP A 278 -38.72 -38.79 12.34
N ALA A 279 -39.79 -38.13 12.79
CA ALA A 279 -40.92 -38.69 13.52
C ALA A 279 -40.58 -39.21 14.94
N SER A 280 -41.05 -38.43 15.92
CA SER A 280 -41.71 -38.88 17.16
C SER A 280 -40.92 -38.96 18.47
N GLN A 281 -41.59 -38.40 19.49
CA GLN A 281 -41.44 -38.52 20.95
C GLN A 281 -40.36 -37.60 21.58
N ALA A 282 -40.63 -36.79 22.60
CA ALA A 282 -41.81 -36.61 23.44
C ALA A 282 -41.75 -35.24 24.17
N THR A 283 -42.87 -34.54 24.16
CA THR A 283 -43.54 -33.89 25.31
C THR A 283 -42.71 -33.15 26.38
N CYS A 284 -42.89 -31.83 26.50
CA CYS A 284 -43.67 -31.20 27.60
C CYS A 284 -43.43 -29.68 27.74
N MET A 285 -44.54 -28.96 27.95
CA MET A 285 -44.70 -27.60 28.51
C MET A 285 -44.49 -26.36 27.62
N ASN A 286 -45.63 -25.89 27.11
CA ASN A 286 -46.03 -24.47 26.96
C ASN A 286 -46.94 -24.13 28.18
N PRO A 287 -47.43 -22.89 28.45
CA PRO A 287 -47.37 -21.67 27.63
C PRO A 287 -47.10 -20.36 28.42
N GLY A 288 -46.87 -19.26 27.68
CA GLY A 288 -46.92 -17.90 28.23
C GLY A 288 -46.90 -16.85 27.12
N SER A 289 -48.11 -16.40 26.74
CA SER A 289 -48.44 -15.22 25.92
C SER A 289 -47.70 -13.95 26.40
N SER A 290 -47.39 -12.94 25.57
CA SER A 290 -48.37 -12.09 24.87
C SER A 290 -47.71 -11.20 23.79
N GLN A 291 -48.56 -10.75 22.87
CA GLN A 291 -48.34 -9.82 21.75
C GLN A 291 -48.17 -8.35 22.18
N GLU A 292 -47.61 -7.53 21.28
CA GLU A 292 -48.09 -6.20 20.77
C GLU A 292 -46.89 -5.47 20.08
N SER A 293 -46.85 -5.19 18.76
CA SER A 293 -47.42 -4.04 17.99
C SER A 293 -47.18 -2.68 18.68
N GLU A 294 -46.66 -1.59 18.09
CA GLU A 294 -46.88 -0.88 16.81
C GLU A 294 -45.86 0.30 16.75
N SER A 295 -45.26 0.67 15.61
CA SER A 295 -45.53 1.86 14.76
C SER A 295 -45.30 3.28 15.34
N GLY A 296 -44.68 4.18 14.54
CA GLY A 296 -44.96 5.63 14.58
C GLY A 296 -43.79 6.66 14.62
N GLN A 297 -43.62 7.38 13.50
CA GLN A 297 -43.37 8.84 13.33
C GLN A 297 -42.11 9.50 13.96
N ALA A 298 -41.19 10.15 13.24
CA ALA A 298 -41.25 11.37 12.40
C ALA A 298 -41.50 12.69 13.18
N SER A 299 -40.45 13.53 13.34
CA SER A 299 -40.41 15.00 13.44
C SER A 299 -38.94 15.44 13.63
N GLN A 300 -38.30 16.13 12.67
CA GLN A 300 -38.15 17.59 12.55
C GLN A 300 -37.46 18.29 13.74
N GLU A 301 -36.25 18.81 13.49
CA GLU A 301 -35.60 20.02 14.05
C GLU A 301 -34.15 20.00 13.49
N GLY A 302 -33.48 21.05 13.03
CA GLY A 302 -33.73 22.48 12.92
C GLY A 302 -32.41 23.07 12.40
N PHE A 303 -32.46 23.81 11.31
CA PHE A 303 -31.32 24.49 10.69
C PHE A 303 -30.81 25.61 11.61
N PHE A 304 -29.49 25.70 11.81
CA PHE A 304 -28.81 26.97 12.12
C PHE A 304 -27.49 27.04 11.35
N LEU A 305 -27.50 27.89 10.32
CA LEU A 305 -26.30 28.44 9.69
C LEU A 305 -26.16 29.88 10.19
N ASN A 306 -24.95 30.25 10.60
CA ASN A 306 -24.49 31.63 10.55
C ASN A 306 -22.96 31.61 10.38
N PRO A 307 -22.43 32.30 9.38
CA PRO A 307 -21.19 33.03 9.63
C PRO A 307 -21.25 34.47 9.10
N LYS A 308 -20.48 35.32 9.78
CA LYS A 308 -19.94 36.55 9.21
C LYS A 308 -18.77 36.22 8.29
#